data_AF-A0A3B7LBU8-F1
#
_entry.id   AF-A0A3B7LBU8-F1
#
_cell.length_a   1.000
_cell.length_b   1.000
_cell.length_c   1.000
_cell.angle_alpha   90.00
_cell.angle_beta   90.00
_cell.angle_gamma   90.00
#
_symmetry.space_group_name_H-M   'P 1'
#
loop_
_entity.id
_entity.type
_entity.pdbx_description
1 polymer ?
#
loop_
_entity_poly.entity_id
_entity_poly.type
_entity_poly.pdbx_seq_one_letter_code
_entity_poly.pdbx_strand_id
1 'polypeptide(L)'
;MNGVFLLLALGLCLLALAFVLIPLLREPRATGPDRREVLLAVHRDRVAELDQDLAAGTLTAERHARALADLERELLDSGVLEADAGAGGEGRGQRRLAQVAAVASMALLPFLAIGTYLSVGYSEEVFAARAPAGQAMPPERVEPSDEEMTREFTRLVEGLQVRLAQDPADLQGWVLLGRTLTFLDEFEAAGRAFGEALRQGGDRDPEVLVRYADVLAELQGGLAGEPAVLIEQALAIDPEHAQGLWLAGTRAYQDEAFDEARAYWERLLAVLPAESAEAEVIRGNLAELTLR
;
A
#
# COMPACT_ATOMS: atom_id res chain seq x y z
N MET A 1 -9.64 16.36 -9.99
CA MET A 1 -10.17 14.97 -10.03
C MET A 1 -11.68 14.99 -9.78
N ASN A 2 -12.47 14.48 -10.72
CA ASN A 2 -13.93 14.60 -10.70
C ASN A 2 -14.51 13.86 -9.49
N GLY A 3 -15.22 14.55 -8.59
CA GLY A 3 -15.84 13.95 -7.40
C GLY A 3 -16.78 12.78 -7.70
N VAL A 4 -17.25 12.69 -8.95
CA VAL A 4 -17.98 11.54 -9.50
C VAL A 4 -17.14 10.25 -9.44
N PHE A 5 -15.83 10.33 -9.70
CA PHE A 5 -14.92 9.19 -9.58
C PHE A 5 -14.80 8.73 -8.12
N LEU A 6 -14.63 9.66 -7.17
CA LEU A 6 -14.54 9.32 -5.75
C LEU A 6 -15.86 8.75 -5.22
N LEU A 7 -17.01 9.27 -5.67
CA LEU A 7 -18.32 8.73 -5.33
C LEU A 7 -18.56 7.34 -5.94
N LEU A 8 -18.13 7.13 -7.19
CA LEU A 8 -18.18 5.81 -7.83
C LEU A 8 -17.26 4.81 -7.14
N ALA A 9 -16.03 5.23 -6.79
CA ALA A 9 -15.07 4.40 -6.08
C ALA A 9 -15.56 4.05 -4.67
N LEU A 10 -16.09 5.01 -3.92
CA LEU A 10 -16.70 4.77 -2.61
C LEU A 10 -17.91 3.84 -2.73
N GLY A 11 -18.75 4.04 -3.75
CA GLY A 11 -19.90 3.18 -4.05
C GLY A 11 -19.48 1.74 -4.36
N LEU A 12 -18.44 1.55 -5.17
CA LEU A 12 -17.86 0.24 -5.48
C LEU A 12 -17.27 -0.44 -4.24
N CYS A 13 -16.56 0.30 -3.39
CA CYS A 13 -16.03 -0.21 -2.14
C CYS A 13 -17.15 -0.66 -1.18
N LEU A 14 -18.19 0.15 -1.01
CA LEU A 14 -19.33 -0.20 -0.16
C LEU A 14 -20.12 -1.38 -0.72
N LEU A 15 -20.26 -1.48 -2.05
CA LEU A 15 -20.89 -2.61 -2.72
C LEU A 15 -20.10 -3.90 -2.50
N ALA A 16 -18.77 -3.85 -2.66
CA ALA A 16 -17.89 -4.99 -2.40
C ALA A 16 -17.95 -5.42 -0.92
N LEU A 17 -17.95 -4.45 0.00
CA LEU A 17 -18.05 -4.69 1.43
C LEU A 17 -19.40 -5.35 1.78
N ALA A 18 -20.51 -4.88 1.19
CA ALA A 18 -21.83 -5.46 1.38
C ALA A 18 -21.90 -6.89 0.85
N PHE A 19 -21.29 -7.18 -0.31
CA PHE A 19 -21.28 -8.53 -0.88
C PHE A 19 -20.54 -9.55 0.00
N VAL A 20 -19.58 -9.10 0.82
CA VAL A 20 -18.85 -9.94 1.78
C VAL A 20 -19.54 -9.99 3.13
N LEU A 21 -20.01 -8.86 3.68
CA LEU A 21 -20.63 -8.82 5.00
C LEU A 21 -22.02 -9.45 5.04
N ILE A 22 -22.84 -9.29 3.99
CA ILE A 22 -24.21 -9.83 3.97
C ILE A 22 -24.25 -11.36 4.08
N PRO A 23 -23.47 -12.15 3.30
CA PRO A 23 -23.45 -13.61 3.47
C PRO A 23 -22.75 -14.05 4.77
N LEU A 24 -21.83 -13.23 5.31
CA LEU A 24 -21.13 -13.55 6.56
C LEU A 24 -21.99 -13.31 7.81
N LEU A 25 -22.85 -12.29 7.79
CA LEU A 25 -23.79 -11.94 8.87
C LEU A 25 -25.13 -12.66 8.75
N ARG A 26 -25.48 -13.17 7.56
CA ARG A 26 -26.66 -14.02 7.40
C ARG A 26 -26.34 -15.40 7.93
N GLU A 27 -26.85 -15.70 9.13
CA GLU A 27 -26.99 -17.09 9.55
C GLU A 27 -27.78 -17.86 8.48
N PRO A 28 -27.37 -19.09 8.13
CA PRO A 28 -28.17 -19.94 7.28
C PRO A 28 -29.50 -20.17 8.00
N ARG A 29 -30.55 -19.46 7.56
CA ARG A 29 -31.91 -19.80 7.96
C ARG A 29 -32.13 -21.23 7.49
N ALA A 30 -32.28 -22.14 8.45
CA ALA A 30 -32.82 -23.45 8.19
C ALA A 30 -34.29 -23.26 7.78
N THR A 31 -34.52 -22.94 6.51
CA THR A 31 -35.87 -22.88 5.92
C THR A 31 -36.32 -24.29 5.59
N GLY A 32 -36.64 -25.03 6.65
CA GLY A 32 -37.36 -26.29 6.62
C GLY A 32 -38.02 -26.48 7.99
N PRO A 33 -39.23 -27.06 8.06
CA PRO A 33 -39.81 -27.44 9.35
C PRO A 33 -38.80 -28.33 10.10
N ASP A 34 -38.66 -28.11 11.40
CA ASP A 34 -37.68 -28.83 12.21
C ASP A 34 -37.91 -30.34 12.00
N ARG A 35 -36.94 -31.02 11.39
CA ARG A 35 -37.08 -32.43 10.97
C ARG A 35 -37.46 -33.30 12.17
N ARG A 36 -37.04 -32.89 13.37
CA ARG A 36 -37.42 -33.45 14.67
C ARG A 36 -38.90 -33.29 14.96
N GLU A 37 -39.45 -32.10 14.79
CA GLU A 37 -40.86 -31.82 15.03
C GLU A 37 -41.77 -32.62 14.08
N VAL A 38 -41.38 -32.72 12.80
CA VAL A 38 -42.08 -33.54 11.81
C VAL A 38 -42.00 -35.03 12.16
N LEU A 39 -40.83 -35.54 12.54
CA LEU A 39 -40.67 -36.96 12.89
C LEU A 39 -41.46 -37.33 14.16
N LEU A 40 -41.46 -36.44 15.16
CA LEU A 40 -42.23 -36.63 16.39
C LEU A 40 -43.73 -36.55 16.15
N ALA A 41 -44.19 -35.67 15.25
CA ALA A 41 -45.60 -35.60 14.87
C ALA A 41 -46.05 -36.89 14.17
N VAL A 42 -45.29 -37.37 13.18
CA VAL A 42 -45.60 -38.62 12.47
C VAL A 42 -45.59 -39.82 13.42
N HIS A 43 -44.64 -39.87 14.36
CA HIS A 43 -44.58 -40.94 15.36
C HIS A 43 -45.82 -40.96 16.26
N ARG A 44 -46.28 -39.79 16.74
CA ARG A 44 -47.51 -39.68 17.54
C ARG A 44 -48.74 -40.14 16.77
N ASP A 45 -48.84 -39.77 15.50
CA ASP A 45 -49.96 -40.19 14.65
C ASP A 45 -49.97 -41.71 14.46
N ARG A 46 -48.80 -42.34 14.29
CA ARG A 46 -48.68 -43.80 14.16
C ARG A 46 -49.07 -44.56 15.42
N VAL A 47 -48.75 -44.04 16.60
CA VAL A 47 -49.19 -44.64 17.87
C VAL A 47 -50.72 -44.56 17.98
N ALA A 48 -51.31 -43.42 17.65
CA ALA A 48 -52.76 -43.24 17.69
C ALA A 48 -53.51 -44.17 16.71
N GLU A 49 -52.92 -44.45 15.54
CA GLU A 49 -53.45 -45.40 14.55
C GLU A 49 -53.46 -46.84 15.11
N LEU A 50 -52.36 -47.26 15.74
CA LEU A 50 -52.24 -48.58 16.37
C LEU A 50 -53.24 -48.78 17.52
N ASP A 51 -53.43 -47.75 18.35
CA ASP A 51 -54.40 -47.77 19.46
C ASP A 51 -55.85 -47.89 18.93
N GLN A 52 -56.16 -47.20 17.81
CA GLN A 52 -57.46 -47.30 17.16
C GLN A 52 -57.72 -48.69 16.59
N ASP A 53 -56.72 -49.31 15.95
CA ASP A 53 -56.82 -50.66 15.42
C ASP A 53 -57.00 -51.72 16.53
N LEU A 54 -56.35 -51.53 17.67
CA LEU A 54 -56.58 -52.36 18.86
C LEU A 54 -58.02 -52.19 19.38
N ALA A 55 -58.51 -50.95 19.46
CA ALA A 55 -59.86 -50.66 19.91
C ALA A 55 -60.95 -51.18 18.94
N ALA A 56 -60.67 -51.15 17.64
CA ALA A 56 -61.54 -51.68 16.58
C ALA A 56 -61.51 -53.22 16.50
N GLY A 57 -60.61 -53.87 17.26
CA GLY A 57 -60.44 -55.32 17.26
C GLY A 57 -59.80 -55.89 15.99
N THR A 58 -59.27 -55.03 15.12
CA THR A 58 -58.52 -55.43 13.91
C THR A 58 -57.12 -55.91 14.27
N LEU A 59 -56.56 -55.41 15.39
CA LEU A 59 -55.26 -55.80 15.92
C LEU A 59 -55.40 -56.48 17.29
N THR A 60 -54.70 -57.61 17.48
CA THR A 60 -54.62 -58.29 18.79
C THR A 60 -53.66 -57.53 19.73
N ALA A 61 -53.92 -57.54 21.04
CA ALA A 61 -53.07 -56.88 22.04
C ALA A 61 -51.58 -57.26 21.96
N GLU A 62 -51.28 -58.53 21.64
CA GLU A 62 -49.90 -59.00 21.51
C GLU A 62 -49.18 -58.42 20.27
N ARG A 63 -49.90 -58.22 19.16
CA ARG A 63 -49.36 -57.57 17.95
C ARG A 63 -49.19 -56.08 18.14
N HIS A 64 -50.12 -55.44 18.87
CA HIS A 64 -50.02 -54.04 19.24
C HIS A 64 -48.75 -53.77 20.05
N ALA A 65 -48.50 -54.56 21.11
CA ALA A 65 -47.32 -54.41 21.96
C ALA A 65 -46.00 -54.57 21.18
N ARG A 66 -45.94 -55.48 20.21
CA ARG A 66 -44.76 -55.65 19.35
C ARG A 66 -44.55 -54.45 18.42
N ALA A 67 -45.63 -53.99 17.76
CA ALA A 67 -45.56 -52.84 16.86
C ALA A 67 -45.12 -51.55 17.59
N LEU A 68 -45.58 -51.36 18.84
CA LEU A 68 -45.17 -50.23 19.68
C LEU A 68 -43.68 -50.30 20.04
N ALA A 69 -43.18 -51.47 20.42
CA ALA A 69 -41.77 -51.66 20.74
C ALA A 69 -40.83 -51.45 19.54
N ASP A 70 -41.27 -51.87 18.34
CA ASP A 70 -40.51 -51.64 17.10
C ASP A 70 -40.46 -50.15 16.73
N LEU A 71 -41.58 -49.43 16.90
CA LEU A 71 -41.68 -47.99 16.63
C LEU A 71 -40.82 -47.16 17.62
N GLU A 72 -40.77 -47.54 18.89
CA GLU A 72 -39.87 -46.92 19.88
C GLU A 72 -38.39 -47.14 19.52
N ARG A 73 -38.06 -48.34 19.05
CA ARG A 73 -36.69 -48.67 18.62
C ARG A 73 -36.26 -47.86 17.41
N GLU A 74 -37.15 -47.70 16.43
CA GLU A 74 -36.91 -46.85 15.24
C GLU A 74 -36.71 -45.39 15.64
N LEU A 75 -37.45 -44.88 16.62
CA LEU A 75 -37.27 -43.51 17.12
C LEU A 75 -35.91 -43.33 17.79
N LEU A 76 -35.45 -44.32 18.56
CA LEU A 76 -34.12 -44.30 19.20
C LEU A 76 -32.99 -44.37 18.15
N ASP A 77 -33.13 -45.22 17.14
CA ASP A 77 -32.14 -45.40 16.07
C ASP A 77 -32.07 -44.19 15.12
N SER A 78 -33.18 -43.45 14.98
CA SER A 78 -33.22 -42.20 14.19
C SER A 78 -32.38 -41.06 14.78
N GLY A 79 -31.83 -41.21 16.00
CA GLY A 79 -30.90 -40.25 16.61
C GLY A 79 -31.55 -38.94 17.04
N VAL A 80 -32.89 -38.84 17.02
CA VAL A 80 -33.65 -37.62 17.38
C VAL A 80 -33.39 -37.16 18.81
N LEU A 81 -33.04 -38.08 19.71
CA LEU A 81 -32.69 -37.77 21.11
C LEU A 81 -31.21 -37.41 21.30
N GLU A 82 -30.32 -37.79 20.38
CA GLU A 82 -28.87 -37.51 20.47
C GLU A 82 -28.44 -36.25 19.68
N ALA A 83 -29.31 -35.74 18.80
CA ALA A 83 -29.01 -34.60 17.92
C ALA A 83 -28.70 -33.27 18.66
N ASP A 84 -29.01 -33.14 19.95
CA ASP A 84 -28.62 -31.98 20.77
C ASP A 84 -27.12 -31.96 21.12
N ALA A 85 -26.41 -33.10 21.05
CA ALA A 85 -25.00 -33.18 21.41
C ALA A 85 -24.03 -33.05 20.22
N GLY A 86 -24.50 -33.28 18.98
CA GLY A 86 -23.63 -33.46 17.80
C GLY A 86 -23.57 -32.29 16.80
N ALA A 87 -24.51 -31.35 16.82
CA ALA A 87 -24.66 -30.34 15.76
C ALA A 87 -23.63 -29.18 15.78
N GLY A 88 -22.53 -29.30 16.54
CA GLY A 88 -21.52 -28.25 16.71
C GLY A 88 -20.20 -28.43 15.95
N GLY A 89 -19.98 -29.56 15.27
CA GLY A 89 -18.65 -29.99 14.80
C GLY A 89 -18.27 -29.53 13.40
N GLU A 90 -19.12 -29.77 12.40
CA GLU A 90 -18.67 -29.70 10.99
C GLU A 90 -18.68 -28.28 10.40
N GLY A 91 -19.56 -27.39 10.87
CA GLY A 91 -19.62 -25.99 10.41
C GLY A 91 -18.50 -25.09 10.92
N ARG A 92 -17.75 -25.51 11.96
CA ARG A 92 -16.69 -24.70 12.57
C ARG A 92 -15.42 -24.62 11.71
N GLY A 93 -15.07 -25.69 10.99
CA GLY A 93 -13.87 -25.72 10.13
C GLY A 93 -13.98 -24.80 8.92
N GLN A 94 -15.12 -24.86 8.22
CA GLN A 94 -15.38 -24.06 7.03
C GLN A 94 -15.63 -22.58 7.37
N ARG A 95 -16.28 -22.29 8.52
CA ARG A 95 -16.39 -20.92 9.06
C ARG A 95 -15.04 -20.35 9.47
N ARG A 96 -14.14 -21.14 10.09
CA ARG A 96 -12.77 -20.68 10.43
C ARG A 96 -11.94 -20.40 9.18
N LEU A 97 -12.03 -21.23 8.14
CA LEU A 97 -11.30 -20.99 6.89
C LEU A 97 -11.78 -19.71 6.18
N ALA A 98 -13.10 -19.48 6.15
CA ALA A 98 -13.69 -18.25 5.60
C ALA A 98 -13.33 -17.00 6.45
N GLN A 99 -13.28 -17.12 7.77
CA GLN A 99 -12.85 -16.04 8.66
C GLN A 99 -11.36 -15.71 8.49
N VAL A 100 -10.49 -16.72 8.36
CA VAL A 100 -9.06 -16.52 8.11
C VAL A 100 -8.85 -15.88 6.73
N ALA A 101 -9.57 -16.31 5.70
CA ALA A 101 -9.49 -15.72 4.37
C ALA A 101 -9.98 -14.26 4.35
N ALA A 102 -11.04 -13.93 5.12
CA ALA A 102 -11.55 -12.56 5.25
C ALA A 102 -10.55 -11.65 5.98
N VAL A 103 -9.95 -12.12 7.09
CA VAL A 103 -8.92 -11.37 7.83
C VAL A 103 -7.65 -11.20 6.97
N ALA A 104 -7.22 -12.25 6.27
CA ALA A 104 -6.08 -12.19 5.36
C ALA A 104 -6.32 -11.19 4.21
N SER A 105 -7.53 -11.17 3.64
CA SER A 105 -7.90 -10.21 2.58
C SER A 105 -7.93 -8.77 3.09
N MET A 106 -8.42 -8.55 4.33
CA MET A 106 -8.47 -7.24 4.98
C MET A 106 -7.07 -6.71 5.36
N ALA A 107 -6.11 -7.60 5.59
CA ALA A 107 -4.70 -7.24 5.74
C ALA A 107 -3.99 -7.05 4.39
N LEU A 108 -4.29 -7.88 3.38
CA LEU A 108 -3.60 -7.81 2.09
C LEU A 108 -3.95 -6.54 1.30
N LEU A 109 -5.19 -6.07 1.40
CA LEU A 109 -5.68 -4.86 0.72
C LEU A 109 -4.91 -3.58 1.08
N PRO A 110 -4.73 -3.20 2.36
CA PRO A 110 -3.94 -2.01 2.72
C PRO A 110 -2.46 -2.16 2.35
N PHE A 111 -1.88 -3.35 2.45
CA PHE A 111 -0.49 -3.56 2.02
C PHE A 111 -0.32 -3.48 0.50
N LEU A 112 -1.29 -3.97 -0.26
CA LEU A 112 -1.31 -3.81 -1.72
C LEU A 112 -1.52 -2.34 -2.10
N ALA A 113 -2.41 -1.63 -1.39
CA ALA A 113 -2.65 -0.20 -1.57
C ALA A 113 -1.40 0.62 -1.26
N ILE A 114 -0.70 0.33 -0.17
CA ILE A 114 0.58 0.96 0.18
C ILE A 114 1.64 0.61 -0.87
N GLY A 115 1.73 -0.64 -1.31
CA GLY A 115 2.67 -1.06 -2.36
C GLY A 115 2.42 -0.31 -3.68
N THR A 116 1.17 -0.18 -4.11
CA THR A 116 0.82 0.62 -5.28
C THR A 116 1.01 2.12 -5.06
N TYR A 117 0.75 2.61 -3.85
CA TYR A 117 0.96 4.01 -3.50
C TYR A 117 2.44 4.36 -3.48
N LEU A 118 3.33 3.45 -3.06
CA LEU A 118 4.77 3.65 -3.14
C LEU A 118 5.29 3.45 -4.58
N SER A 119 4.66 2.60 -5.39
CA SER A 119 5.06 2.41 -6.79
C SER A 119 4.56 3.50 -7.74
N VAL A 120 3.49 4.22 -7.37
CA VAL A 120 2.88 5.30 -8.17
C VAL A 120 3.12 6.68 -7.55
N GLY A 121 3.30 6.77 -6.23
CA GLY A 121 3.33 8.01 -5.44
C GLY A 121 4.66 8.76 -5.45
N TYR A 122 5.36 8.75 -6.58
CA TYR A 122 6.38 9.75 -6.90
C TYR A 122 6.11 10.37 -8.28
N SER A 123 4.85 10.66 -8.58
CA SER A 123 4.49 11.63 -9.62
C SER A 123 4.02 12.91 -8.93
N GLU A 124 4.86 13.94 -8.90
CA GLU A 124 4.55 15.32 -8.46
C GLU A 124 3.40 15.98 -9.24
N GLU A 125 2.80 15.28 -10.19
CA GLU A 125 1.90 15.87 -11.19
C GLU A 125 0.41 15.88 -10.80
N VAL A 126 0.02 15.32 -9.66
CA VAL A 126 -1.41 15.32 -9.25
C VAL A 126 -1.88 16.69 -8.72
N PHE A 127 -0.96 17.59 -8.36
CA PHE A 127 -1.29 18.96 -7.92
C PHE A 127 -1.21 20.02 -9.03
N ALA A 128 -0.72 19.67 -10.23
CA ALA A 128 -0.59 20.61 -11.34
C ALA A 128 -1.72 20.48 -12.38
N ALA A 129 -2.98 20.61 -11.96
CA ALA A 129 -4.11 20.66 -12.90
C ALA A 129 -5.16 21.72 -12.53
N ARG A 130 -4.83 22.97 -12.89
CA ARG A 130 -5.71 24.05 -13.38
C ARG A 130 -7.14 24.08 -12.82
N ALA A 131 -7.38 25.02 -11.91
CA ALA A 131 -8.70 25.45 -11.49
C ALA A 131 -9.56 25.95 -12.69
N PRO A 132 -10.80 25.48 -12.84
CA PRO A 132 -11.86 26.23 -13.51
C PRO A 132 -12.59 27.10 -12.49
N ALA A 133 -12.76 28.37 -12.83
CA ALA A 133 -13.47 29.35 -12.02
C ALA A 133 -14.93 28.93 -11.75
N GLY A 134 -15.34 29.02 -10.49
CA GLY A 134 -16.74 29.09 -10.08
C GLY A 134 -17.40 27.75 -9.73
N GLN A 135 -17.22 27.30 -8.49
CA GLN A 135 -18.21 26.54 -7.72
C GLN A 135 -17.76 26.43 -6.24
N ALA A 136 -18.68 26.67 -5.31
CA ALA A 136 -18.43 26.89 -3.89
C ALA A 136 -17.71 25.71 -3.18
N MET A 137 -16.68 26.06 -2.40
CA MET A 137 -15.85 25.15 -1.58
C MET A 137 -16.62 24.57 -0.38
N PRO A 138 -16.51 23.25 -0.11
CA PRO A 138 -16.61 22.67 1.24
C PRO A 138 -15.35 23.05 2.06
N PRO A 139 -15.36 22.94 3.41
CA PRO A 139 -14.27 23.43 4.25
C PRO A 139 -12.93 22.82 3.85
N GLU A 140 -12.02 23.74 3.55
CA GLU A 140 -10.66 23.64 3.06
C GLU A 140 -9.83 22.72 3.95
N ARG A 141 -9.30 21.62 3.38
CA ARG A 141 -8.02 21.11 3.86
C ARG A 141 -7.02 22.18 3.44
N VAL A 142 -6.62 23.01 4.38
CA VAL A 142 -5.55 24.00 4.21
C VAL A 142 -4.32 23.19 3.79
N GLU A 143 -3.93 23.29 2.51
CA GLU A 143 -2.58 22.93 2.13
C GLU A 143 -1.65 23.82 2.96
N PRO A 144 -0.65 23.24 3.65
CA PRO A 144 0.23 24.02 4.50
C PRO A 144 0.83 25.14 3.64
N SER A 145 0.69 26.38 4.11
CA SER A 145 1.31 27.51 3.42
C SER A 145 2.82 27.31 3.33
N ASP A 146 3.48 27.93 2.36
CA ASP A 146 4.95 27.86 2.22
C ASP A 146 5.67 28.21 3.53
N GLU A 147 5.09 29.13 4.31
CA GLU A 147 5.58 29.51 5.65
C GLU A 147 5.41 28.40 6.70
N GLU A 148 4.35 27.59 6.61
CA GLU A 148 4.12 26.45 7.50
C GLU A 148 5.10 25.32 7.18
N MET A 149 5.29 25.01 5.91
CA MET A 149 6.24 24.02 5.44
C MET A 149 7.67 24.40 5.84
N THR A 150 8.07 25.65 5.61
CA THR A 150 9.39 26.17 6.04
C THR A 150 9.58 25.99 7.55
N ARG A 151 8.58 26.35 8.36
CA ARG A 151 8.63 26.17 9.83
C ARG A 151 8.78 24.72 10.24
N GLU A 152 8.12 23.78 9.56
CA GLU A 152 8.26 22.35 9.84
C GLU A 152 9.66 21.84 9.52
N PHE A 153 10.22 22.21 8.38
CA PHE A 153 11.59 21.85 8.01
C PHE A 153 12.63 22.49 8.94
N THR A 154 12.44 23.73 9.39
CA THR A 154 13.31 24.34 10.41
C THR A 154 13.32 23.55 11.72
N ARG A 155 12.16 23.09 12.18
CA ARG A 155 12.08 22.22 13.38
C ARG A 155 12.77 20.88 13.16
N LEU A 156 12.68 20.32 11.95
CA LEU A 156 13.39 19.09 11.60
C LEU A 156 14.91 19.29 11.70
N VAL A 157 15.42 20.41 11.18
CA VAL A 157 16.84 20.79 11.30
C VAL A 157 17.28 20.83 12.76
N GLU A 158 16.54 21.53 13.63
CA GLU A 158 16.88 21.63 15.07
C GLU A 158 16.93 20.24 15.73
N GLY A 159 15.93 19.39 15.46
CA GLY A 159 15.87 18.04 16.01
C GLY A 159 17.02 17.15 15.53
N LEU A 160 17.40 17.27 14.25
CA LEU A 160 18.52 16.54 13.66
C LEU A 160 19.85 17.01 14.26
N GLN A 161 20.06 18.31 14.41
CA GLN A 161 21.28 18.85 15.02
C GLN A 161 21.47 18.36 16.46
N VAL A 162 20.40 18.34 17.28
CA VAL A 162 20.47 17.82 18.64
C VAL A 162 20.83 16.33 18.65
N ARG A 163 20.25 15.53 17.76
CA ARG A 163 20.57 14.10 17.63
C ARG A 163 22.02 13.89 17.21
N LEU A 164 22.48 14.60 16.19
CA LEU A 164 23.83 14.46 15.64
C LEU A 164 24.91 14.96 16.61
N ALA A 165 24.56 15.86 17.53
CA ALA A 165 25.43 16.22 18.65
C ALA A 165 25.62 15.07 19.66
N GLN A 166 24.62 14.19 19.79
CA GLN A 166 24.68 13.01 20.66
C GLN A 166 25.29 11.79 19.96
N ASP A 167 25.03 11.65 18.66
CA ASP A 167 25.59 10.59 17.82
C ASP A 167 26.21 11.18 16.53
N PRO A 168 27.46 11.67 16.60
CA PRO A 168 28.13 12.26 15.45
C PRO A 168 28.48 11.25 14.34
N ALA A 169 28.38 9.95 14.62
CA ALA A 169 28.68 8.89 13.66
C ALA A 169 27.47 8.51 12.79
N ASP A 170 26.30 9.10 13.02
CA ASP A 170 25.07 8.85 12.26
C ASP A 170 25.16 9.45 10.84
N LEU A 171 25.73 8.68 9.91
CA LEU A 171 25.80 9.00 8.48
C LEU A 171 24.43 9.41 7.92
N GLN A 172 23.38 8.65 8.22
CA GLN A 172 22.06 8.87 7.64
C GLN A 172 21.43 10.16 8.18
N GLY A 173 21.67 10.48 9.44
CA GLY A 173 21.28 11.75 10.04
C GLY A 173 21.99 12.94 9.37
N TRP A 174 23.29 12.85 9.09
CA TRP A 174 24.02 13.90 8.36
C TRP A 174 23.51 14.09 6.93
N VAL A 175 23.22 13.01 6.20
CA VAL A 175 22.65 13.07 4.85
C VAL A 175 21.27 13.73 4.88
N LEU A 176 20.41 13.34 5.82
CA LEU A 176 19.07 13.91 5.95
C LEU A 176 19.13 15.40 6.33
N LEU A 177 20.04 15.78 7.23
CA LEU A 177 20.27 17.17 7.58
C LEU A 177 20.72 17.98 6.35
N GLY A 178 21.67 17.47 5.57
CA GLY A 178 22.12 18.09 4.32
C GLY A 178 20.98 18.33 3.35
N ARG A 179 20.18 17.30 3.05
CA ARG A 179 19.02 17.40 2.15
C ARG A 179 17.97 18.41 2.64
N THR A 180 17.70 18.42 3.94
CA THR A 180 16.73 19.34 4.54
C THR A 180 17.22 20.78 4.43
N LEU A 181 18.51 21.02 4.64
CA LEU A 181 19.11 22.34 4.51
C LEU A 181 19.17 22.81 3.04
N THR A 182 19.44 21.91 2.09
CA THR A 182 19.33 22.21 0.65
C THR A 182 17.91 22.64 0.28
N PHE A 183 16.89 21.95 0.79
CA PHE A 183 15.48 22.33 0.54
C PHE A 183 15.13 23.73 1.08
N LEU A 184 15.80 24.16 2.14
CA LEU A 184 15.64 25.48 2.74
C LEU A 184 16.55 26.55 2.11
N ASP A 185 17.25 26.22 1.01
CA ASP A 185 18.26 27.09 0.36
C ASP A 185 19.43 27.50 1.29
N GLU A 186 19.65 26.77 2.39
CA GLU A 186 20.72 26.99 3.36
C GLU A 186 22.00 26.24 2.94
N PHE A 187 22.50 26.54 1.73
CA PHE A 187 23.56 25.78 1.06
C PHE A 187 24.86 25.69 1.88
N GLU A 188 25.25 26.75 2.59
CA GLU A 188 26.46 26.72 3.42
C GLU A 188 26.36 25.68 4.55
N ALA A 189 25.18 25.60 5.18
CA ALA A 189 24.92 24.63 6.24
C ALA A 189 24.78 23.22 5.67
N ALA A 190 24.11 23.08 4.52
CA ALA A 190 24.00 21.81 3.81
C ALA A 190 25.39 21.26 3.44
N GLY A 191 26.28 22.11 2.94
CA GLY A 191 27.64 21.73 2.58
C GLY A 191 28.45 21.21 3.77
N ARG A 192 28.30 21.83 4.95
CA ARG A 192 28.90 21.31 6.20
C ARG A 192 28.33 19.94 6.57
N ALA A 193 27.02 19.76 6.50
CA ALA A 193 26.36 18.50 6.85
C ALA A 193 26.77 17.35 5.91
N PHE A 194 26.80 17.59 4.59
CA PHE A 194 27.30 16.59 3.64
C PHE A 194 28.80 16.32 3.81
N GLY A 195 29.60 17.34 4.15
CA GLY A 195 31.00 17.16 4.52
C GLY A 195 31.20 16.25 5.73
N GLU A 196 30.35 16.32 6.75
CA GLU A 196 30.34 15.34 7.85
C GLU A 196 29.88 13.96 7.38
N ALA A 197 28.83 13.88 6.56
CA ALA A 197 28.37 12.60 6.00
C ALA A 197 29.50 11.85 5.28
N LEU A 198 30.31 12.56 4.49
CA LEU A 198 31.48 11.99 3.83
C LEU A 198 32.49 11.38 4.81
N ARG A 199 32.78 12.08 5.92
CA ARG A 199 33.67 11.57 6.98
C ARG A 199 33.10 10.34 7.69
N GLN A 200 31.79 10.20 7.76
CA GLN A 200 31.10 9.03 8.32
C GLN A 200 30.88 7.90 7.30
N GLY A 201 31.54 7.94 6.14
CA GLY A 201 31.53 6.86 5.15
C GLY A 201 30.58 7.08 3.97
N GLY A 202 30.04 8.30 3.81
CA GLY A 202 29.27 8.70 2.62
C GLY A 202 30.11 8.81 1.34
N ASP A 203 31.44 8.73 1.45
CA ASP A 203 32.39 8.75 0.33
C ASP A 203 32.29 7.56 -0.65
N ARG A 204 31.53 6.54 -0.26
CA ARG A 204 31.26 5.34 -1.05
C ARG A 204 29.84 5.28 -1.60
N ASP A 205 29.03 6.29 -1.32
CA ASP A 205 27.66 6.38 -1.80
C ASP A 205 27.59 7.44 -2.94
N PRO A 206 27.33 7.02 -4.19
CA PRO A 206 27.31 7.94 -5.32
C PRO A 206 26.21 9.01 -5.19
N GLU A 207 25.10 8.71 -4.52
CA GLU A 207 24.02 9.66 -4.30
C GLU A 207 24.45 10.79 -3.34
N VAL A 208 25.18 10.44 -2.28
CA VAL A 208 25.72 11.43 -1.32
C VAL A 208 26.77 12.31 -1.98
N LEU A 209 27.66 11.71 -2.78
CA LEU A 209 28.69 12.43 -3.54
C LEU A 209 28.09 13.44 -4.51
N VAL A 210 27.09 13.03 -5.30
CA VAL A 210 26.43 13.91 -6.29
C VAL A 210 25.66 15.02 -5.61
N ARG A 211 24.92 14.74 -4.53
CA ARG A 211 24.22 15.79 -3.77
C ARG A 211 25.18 16.80 -3.13
N TYR A 212 26.32 16.33 -2.64
CA TYR A 212 27.33 17.25 -2.11
C TYR A 212 27.94 18.11 -3.22
N ALA A 213 28.25 17.50 -4.38
CA ALA A 213 28.76 18.22 -5.54
C ALA A 213 27.80 19.33 -5.99
N ASP A 214 26.50 19.05 -6.02
CA ASP A 214 25.45 20.00 -6.37
C ASP A 214 25.42 21.19 -5.41
N VAL A 215 25.41 20.92 -4.09
CA VAL A 215 25.47 21.97 -3.05
C VAL A 215 26.76 22.80 -3.17
N LEU A 216 27.90 22.17 -3.43
CA LEU A 216 29.16 22.87 -3.63
C LEU A 216 29.16 23.71 -4.91
N ALA A 217 28.47 23.26 -5.95
CA ALA A 217 28.33 24.00 -7.20
C ALA A 217 27.50 25.27 -7.00
N GLU A 218 26.42 25.20 -6.24
CA GLU A 218 25.61 26.38 -5.85
C GLU A 218 26.45 27.39 -5.06
N LEU A 219 27.26 26.93 -4.11
CA LEU A 219 28.13 27.80 -3.30
C LEU A 219 29.26 28.46 -4.12
N GLN A 220 29.77 27.79 -5.14
CA GLN A 220 30.90 28.25 -5.96
C GLN A 220 30.47 28.93 -7.26
N GLY A 221 29.19 28.82 -7.63
CA GLY A 221 28.66 29.31 -8.90
C GLY A 221 29.06 28.46 -10.11
N GLY A 222 29.37 27.17 -9.94
CA GLY A 222 29.71 26.27 -11.04
C GLY A 222 30.26 24.90 -10.64
N LEU A 223 30.39 24.01 -11.62
CA LEU A 223 30.78 22.59 -11.44
C LEU A 223 32.30 22.35 -11.57
N ALA A 224 33.09 23.42 -11.62
CA ALA A 224 34.55 23.34 -11.68
C ALA A 224 35.16 23.00 -10.31
N GLY A 225 36.35 22.39 -10.30
CA GLY A 225 37.06 22.08 -9.05
C GLY A 225 36.48 20.87 -8.31
N GLU A 226 36.23 21.01 -7.00
CA GLU A 226 35.79 19.94 -6.11
C GLU A 226 34.46 19.27 -6.52
N PRO A 227 33.39 19.98 -6.93
CA PRO A 227 32.17 19.37 -7.44
C PRO A 227 32.41 18.29 -8.50
N ALA A 228 33.28 18.55 -9.48
CA ALA A 228 33.54 17.55 -10.51
C ALA A 228 34.33 16.34 -10.03
N VAL A 229 35.26 16.52 -9.10
CA VAL A 229 35.96 15.38 -8.49
C VAL A 229 34.94 14.45 -7.82
N LEU A 230 33.94 15.01 -7.13
CA LEU A 230 32.87 14.25 -6.50
C LEU A 230 31.93 13.59 -7.52
N ILE A 231 31.58 14.29 -8.60
CA ILE A 231 30.75 13.74 -9.70
C ILE A 231 31.48 12.58 -10.40
N GLU A 232 32.76 12.75 -10.71
CA GLU A 232 33.61 11.71 -11.31
C GLU A 232 33.72 10.49 -10.38
N GLN A 233 33.93 10.71 -9.09
CA GLN A 233 33.96 9.65 -8.09
C GLN A 233 32.62 8.91 -8.02
N ALA A 234 31.50 9.63 -8.03
CA ALA A 234 30.17 9.03 -8.03
C ALA A 234 29.93 8.18 -9.29
N LEU A 235 30.26 8.70 -10.47
CA LEU A 235 30.12 7.98 -11.74
C LEU A 235 31.09 6.81 -11.90
N ALA A 236 32.20 6.81 -11.16
CA ALA A 236 33.09 5.66 -11.06
C ALA A 236 32.48 4.52 -10.22
N ILE A 237 31.66 4.85 -9.22
CA ILE A 237 30.94 3.88 -8.38
C ILE A 237 29.68 3.39 -9.10
N ASP A 238 28.88 4.31 -9.62
CA ASP A 238 27.66 4.05 -10.38
C ASP A 238 27.68 4.81 -11.72
N PRO A 239 28.10 4.15 -12.82
CA PRO A 239 28.13 4.75 -14.14
C PRO A 239 26.76 5.14 -14.70
N GLU A 240 25.66 4.65 -14.13
CA GLU A 240 24.30 4.91 -14.60
C GLU A 240 23.56 5.93 -13.72
N HIS A 241 24.25 6.54 -12.76
CA HIS A 241 23.66 7.51 -11.84
C HIS A 241 23.12 8.75 -12.58
N ALA A 242 21.80 8.88 -12.66
CA ALA A 242 21.13 9.88 -13.48
C ALA A 242 21.57 11.33 -13.17
N GLN A 243 21.53 11.75 -11.90
CA GLN A 243 21.94 13.13 -11.53
C GLN A 243 23.44 13.38 -11.79
N GLY A 244 24.31 12.38 -11.58
CA GLY A 244 25.73 12.49 -11.88
C GLY A 244 25.99 12.68 -13.37
N LEU A 245 25.29 11.92 -14.23
CA LEU A 245 25.36 12.06 -15.68
C LEU A 245 24.84 13.44 -16.14
N TRP A 246 23.77 13.95 -15.52
CA TRP A 246 23.24 15.28 -15.79
C TRP A 246 24.26 16.37 -15.46
N LEU A 247 24.84 16.36 -14.27
CA LEU A 247 25.83 17.35 -13.85
C LEU A 247 27.11 17.25 -14.68
N ALA A 248 27.60 16.04 -14.96
CA ALA A 248 28.78 15.83 -15.82
C ALA A 248 28.56 16.37 -17.24
N GLY A 249 27.41 16.06 -17.85
CA GLY A 249 27.05 16.58 -19.17
C GLY A 249 26.88 18.10 -19.18
N THR A 250 26.27 18.67 -18.14
CA THR A 250 26.10 20.12 -17.98
C THR A 250 27.45 20.83 -17.86
N ARG A 251 28.37 20.28 -17.06
CA ARG A 251 29.73 20.80 -16.97
C ARG A 251 30.45 20.72 -18.31
N ALA A 252 30.45 19.55 -18.96
CA ALA A 252 31.11 19.37 -20.26
C ALA A 252 30.57 20.36 -21.31
N TYR A 253 29.27 20.65 -21.27
CA TYR A 253 28.66 21.67 -22.12
C TYR A 253 29.17 23.08 -21.82
N GLN A 254 29.28 23.45 -20.53
CA GLN A 254 29.84 24.74 -20.10
C GLN A 254 31.32 24.90 -20.48
N ASP A 255 32.06 23.80 -20.46
CA ASP A 255 33.48 23.72 -20.86
C ASP A 255 33.65 23.66 -22.40
N GLU A 256 32.57 23.78 -23.18
CA GLU A 256 32.54 23.64 -24.65
C GLU A 256 33.01 22.27 -25.17
N ALA A 257 33.12 21.26 -24.30
CA ALA A 257 33.44 19.87 -24.63
C ALA A 257 32.18 19.13 -25.12
N PHE A 258 31.65 19.54 -26.28
CA PHE A 258 30.35 19.10 -26.78
C PHE A 258 30.25 17.59 -27.05
N ASP A 259 31.33 16.94 -27.45
CA ASP A 259 31.35 15.48 -27.64
C ASP A 259 31.21 14.73 -26.30
N GLU A 260 31.84 15.22 -25.24
CA GLU A 260 31.73 14.66 -23.90
C GLU A 260 30.33 14.92 -23.32
N ALA A 261 29.80 16.14 -23.49
CA ALA A 261 28.44 16.48 -23.08
C ALA A 261 27.41 15.57 -23.74
N ARG A 262 27.54 15.34 -25.06
CA ARG A 262 26.72 14.40 -25.81
C ARG A 262 26.79 12.99 -25.21
N ALA A 263 27.98 12.47 -24.94
CA ALA A 263 28.16 11.13 -24.39
C ALA A 263 27.48 10.95 -23.03
N TYR A 264 27.60 11.94 -22.12
CA TYR A 264 26.92 11.89 -20.82
C TYR A 264 25.40 11.95 -20.96
N TRP A 265 24.87 12.82 -21.81
CA TRP A 265 23.44 12.98 -22.01
C TRP A 265 22.78 11.82 -22.76
N GLU A 266 23.49 11.17 -23.70
CA GLU A 266 23.01 9.94 -24.34
C GLU A 266 22.91 8.79 -23.33
N ARG A 267 23.89 8.65 -22.42
CA ARG A 267 23.82 7.70 -21.30
C ARG A 267 22.68 8.03 -20.35
N LEU A 268 22.48 9.32 -20.04
CA LEU A 268 21.37 9.76 -19.20
C LEU A 268 20.02 9.40 -19.82
N LEU A 269 19.85 9.60 -21.13
CA LEU A 269 18.62 9.18 -21.82
C LEU A 269 18.37 7.67 -21.77
N ALA A 270 19.42 6.85 -21.71
CA ALA A 270 19.27 5.40 -21.62
C ALA A 270 18.73 4.95 -20.26
N VAL A 271 18.95 5.73 -19.19
CA VAL A 271 18.50 5.40 -17.82
C VAL A 271 17.19 6.08 -17.43
N LEU A 272 16.82 7.16 -18.09
CA LEU A 272 15.57 7.88 -17.83
C LEU A 272 14.36 7.18 -18.47
N PRO A 273 13.16 7.27 -17.87
CA PRO A 273 11.94 6.83 -18.53
C PRO A 273 11.71 7.59 -19.84
N ALA A 274 11.42 6.87 -20.92
CA ALA A 274 11.34 7.45 -22.26
C ALA A 274 10.27 8.54 -22.42
N GLU A 275 9.23 8.57 -21.58
CA GLU A 275 8.18 9.59 -21.65
C GLU A 275 8.28 10.66 -20.54
N SER A 276 9.40 10.71 -19.81
CA SER A 276 9.59 11.69 -18.72
C SER A 276 9.91 13.09 -19.25
N ALA A 277 9.55 14.11 -18.47
CA ALA A 277 9.86 15.51 -18.78
C ALA A 277 11.38 15.75 -18.84
N GLU A 278 12.14 15.10 -17.96
CA GLU A 278 13.60 15.15 -17.93
C GLU A 278 14.17 14.61 -19.23
N ALA A 279 13.68 13.46 -19.70
CA ALA A 279 14.14 12.87 -20.97
C ALA A 279 13.87 13.81 -22.16
N GLU A 280 12.75 14.55 -22.17
CA GLU A 280 12.49 15.56 -23.19
C GLU A 280 13.48 16.73 -23.12
N VAL A 281 13.82 17.20 -21.92
CA VAL A 281 14.87 18.22 -21.72
C VAL A 281 16.21 17.73 -22.27
N ILE A 282 16.61 16.48 -21.99
CA ILE A 282 17.89 15.94 -22.48
C ILE A 282 17.90 15.85 -24.00
N ARG A 283 16.79 15.45 -24.64
CA ARG A 283 16.68 15.44 -26.11
C ARG A 283 16.82 16.85 -26.69
N GLY A 284 16.20 17.84 -26.05
CA GLY A 284 16.36 19.25 -26.41
C GLY A 284 17.83 19.68 -26.40
N ASN A 285 18.54 19.40 -25.30
CA ASN A 285 19.96 19.71 -25.17
C ASN A 285 20.82 19.02 -26.25
N LEU A 286 20.55 17.74 -26.54
CA LEU A 286 21.24 16.99 -27.59
C LEU A 286 20.97 17.54 -29.01
N ALA A 287 19.75 18.02 -29.27
CA ALA A 287 19.39 18.65 -30.52
C ALA A 287 20.14 19.98 -30.70
N GLU A 288 20.27 20.79 -29.64
CA GLU A 288 21.06 22.02 -29.69
C GLU A 288 22.53 21.76 -30.04
N LEU A 289 23.12 20.67 -29.52
CA LEU A 289 24.48 20.25 -29.84
C LEU A 289 24.67 19.84 -31.30
N THR A 290 23.64 19.33 -31.97
CA THR A 290 23.74 18.99 -33.40
C THR A 290 23.71 20.21 -34.33
N LEU A 291 23.35 21.38 -33.82
CA LEU A 291 23.26 22.62 -34.60
C LEU A 291 24.52 23.49 -34.50
N ARG A 292 25.46 23.15 -33.61
CA ARG A 292 26.75 23.83 -33.44
C ARG A 292 27.86 23.09 -34.18
#